data_AF-A0A951DRI8-F1
#
_entry.id   AF-A0A951DRI8-F1
#
_cell.length_a   1.000
_cell.length_b   1.000
_cell.length_c   1.000
_cell.angle_alpha   90.00
_cell.angle_beta   90.00
_cell.angle_gamma   90.00
#
_symmetry.space_group_name_H-M   'P 1'
#
loop_
_entity.id
_entity.type
_entity.pdbx_description
1 polymer ?
#
loop_
_entity_poly.entity_id
_entity_poly.type
_entity_poly.pdbx_seq_one_letter_code
_entity_poly.pdbx_strand_id
1 'polypeptide(L)'
;MSLHPIALKSAASGNCSDVDAAPGALQYVLEGVDFEQRPLADAITRLARTLDSLREVDALMNLSAARRQALGSAAGTAHAEVRPAVAVYCLGTFQVSVGGQSIETWRAIKPRTLFQYLVSHRHRPVPRESLIDALWPDPDTAPASTALKVVVHRVRKLLRQTERRLDIQATEDGYRLDGPDLWVDVEEFERWCLAGRRYESEGHMAEAATSFARAVALYRGDFLEDVPDEWVVLRRERLKDQYLLALARLTDAAFAALDFEQCIEHCQQILAHDPCREQAYRVLMLCYARLGQRGRVRRWYELCVRTLRGELDVDPDPDTQATYEQAMAGQFSGVRSTPPALAESPPGNHHVTIRG
;
A
#
# COMPACT_ATOMS: atom_id res chain seq x y z
N MET A 1 -0.82 -13.83 57.73
CA MET A 1 -0.03 -12.97 58.64
C MET A 1 1.06 -12.30 57.82
N SER A 2 0.90 -11.00 57.63
CA SER A 2 1.87 -9.94 57.29
C SER A 2 3.05 -10.24 56.35
N LEU A 3 2.91 -9.72 55.13
CA LEU A 3 4.00 -9.27 54.25
C LEU A 3 4.47 -7.87 54.69
N HIS A 4 5.78 -7.59 54.61
CA HIS A 4 6.32 -6.24 54.33
C HIS A 4 7.79 -6.28 53.86
N PRO A 5 8.27 -5.28 53.10
CA PRO A 5 9.14 -5.44 51.94
C PRO A 5 10.48 -4.69 52.12
N ILE A 6 11.49 -4.98 51.31
CA ILE A 6 12.64 -4.08 51.17
C ILE A 6 12.70 -3.60 49.72
N ALA A 7 12.63 -2.27 49.63
CA ALA A 7 12.55 -1.48 48.42
C ALA A 7 13.86 -1.46 47.63
N LEU A 8 13.68 -1.38 46.32
CA LEU A 8 14.65 -0.90 45.33
C LEU A 8 15.41 0.35 45.81
N LYS A 9 16.73 0.37 45.56
CA LYS A 9 17.40 1.54 44.96
C LYS A 9 18.82 1.23 44.45
N SER A 10 18.99 1.46 43.15
CA SER A 10 20.10 2.22 42.55
C SER A 10 21.53 1.67 42.66
N ALA A 11 22.00 1.04 41.58
CA ALA A 11 23.36 1.13 41.02
C ALA A 11 23.36 0.27 39.74
N ALA A 12 23.98 0.58 38.63
CA ALA A 12 24.77 1.73 38.21
C ALA A 12 24.80 1.74 36.69
N SER A 13 24.95 2.93 36.13
CA SER A 13 25.45 3.18 34.78
C SER A 13 26.73 2.38 34.50
N GLY A 14 26.80 1.73 33.33
CA GLY A 14 28.04 1.14 32.81
C GLY A 14 27.87 0.80 31.33
N ASN A 15 28.46 1.64 30.49
CA ASN A 15 28.56 1.45 29.04
C ASN A 15 29.92 0.78 28.75
N CYS A 16 29.94 -0.38 28.09
CA CYS A 16 31.12 -1.01 27.44
C CYS A 16 30.62 -2.28 26.70
N SER A 17 30.33 -2.26 25.40
CA SER A 17 31.24 -2.56 24.28
C SER A 17 32.17 -3.78 24.50
N ASP A 18 31.92 -4.79 23.65
CA ASP A 18 32.73 -5.95 23.25
C ASP A 18 32.92 -7.13 24.22
N VAL A 19 32.23 -8.25 23.93
CA VAL A 19 32.82 -9.60 23.81
C VAL A 19 32.02 -10.45 22.81
N ASP A 20 32.57 -10.67 21.63
CA ASP A 20 32.28 -11.84 20.78
C ASP A 20 32.82 -13.10 21.46
N ALA A 21 31.96 -14.10 21.76
CA ALA A 21 32.35 -15.51 21.81
C ALA A 21 31.16 -16.48 22.07
N ALA A 22 30.98 -17.38 21.10
CA ALA A 22 30.52 -18.77 21.20
C ALA A 22 28.99 -19.11 21.25
N PRO A 23 28.52 -20.01 20.36
CA PRO A 23 27.14 -20.49 20.29
C PRO A 23 26.91 -21.57 21.37
N GLY A 24 26.39 -21.16 22.52
CA GLY A 24 26.06 -22.12 23.59
C GLY A 24 25.18 -21.57 24.73
N ALA A 25 24.92 -20.26 24.77
CA ALA A 25 24.25 -19.63 25.91
C ALA A 25 22.72 -19.73 25.92
N LEU A 26 22.07 -20.15 24.83
CA LEU A 26 20.61 -20.32 24.79
C LEU A 26 20.11 -21.65 25.38
N GLN A 27 21.01 -22.61 25.62
CA GLN A 27 20.60 -23.95 26.05
C GLN A 27 20.40 -24.08 27.57
N TYR A 28 20.88 -23.12 28.38
CA TYR A 28 20.85 -23.22 29.84
C TYR A 28 19.79 -22.36 30.55
N VAL A 29 18.96 -21.61 29.82
CA VAL A 29 17.91 -20.77 30.43
C VAL A 29 16.54 -21.50 30.47
N LEU A 30 16.41 -22.69 29.88
CA LEU A 30 15.11 -23.38 29.74
C LEU A 30 14.89 -24.60 30.63
N GLU A 31 15.79 -24.92 31.57
CA GLU A 31 15.58 -26.05 32.50
C GLU A 31 15.03 -25.63 33.88
N GLY A 32 14.73 -24.34 34.09
CA GLY A 32 14.26 -23.82 35.38
C GLY A 32 13.02 -22.94 35.32
N VAL A 33 12.13 -23.13 34.34
CA VAL A 33 10.90 -22.32 34.23
C VAL A 33 9.76 -23.04 34.94
N ASP A 34 9.46 -22.57 36.17
CA ASP A 34 8.29 -22.95 36.95
C ASP A 34 7.00 -22.86 36.13
N PHE A 35 6.07 -23.79 36.44
CA PHE A 35 4.83 -24.06 35.71
C PHE A 35 3.90 -22.85 35.53
N GLU A 36 4.13 -21.73 36.23
CA GLU A 36 3.37 -20.48 36.16
C GLU A 36 3.84 -19.49 35.07
N GLN A 37 5.02 -19.66 34.45
CA GLN A 37 5.56 -18.71 33.46
C GLN A 37 5.43 -19.16 31.99
N ARG A 38 4.83 -20.34 31.72
CA ARG A 38 4.50 -20.81 30.35
C ARG A 38 3.76 -19.78 29.48
N PRO A 39 2.81 -18.97 30.00
CA PRO A 39 2.11 -17.97 29.19
C PRO A 39 3.05 -16.91 28.62
N LEU A 40 4.10 -16.52 29.36
CA LEU A 40 5.05 -15.49 28.96
C LEU A 40 6.06 -16.03 27.94
N ALA A 41 6.55 -17.26 28.13
CA ALA A 41 7.39 -17.93 27.13
C ALA A 41 6.64 -18.15 25.81
N ASP A 42 5.35 -18.54 25.88
CA ASP A 42 4.49 -18.65 24.71
C ASP A 42 4.17 -17.29 24.08
N ALA A 43 4.04 -16.22 24.87
CA ALA A 43 3.84 -14.86 24.36
C ALA A 43 5.09 -14.31 23.67
N ILE A 44 6.27 -14.54 24.23
CA ILE A 44 7.57 -14.16 23.63
C ILE A 44 7.82 -14.97 22.36
N THR A 45 7.52 -16.28 22.37
CA THR A 45 7.65 -17.12 21.17
C THR A 45 6.60 -16.76 20.10
N ARG A 46 5.43 -16.24 20.51
CA ARG A 46 4.42 -15.67 19.60
C ARG A 46 4.88 -14.35 19.00
N LEU A 47 5.43 -13.44 19.82
CA LEU A 47 5.99 -12.14 19.41
C LEU A 47 7.21 -12.29 18.47
N ALA A 48 8.12 -13.20 18.78
CA ALA A 48 9.27 -13.49 17.94
C ALA A 48 8.85 -14.05 16.56
N ARG A 49 7.84 -14.94 16.53
CA ARG A 49 7.27 -15.47 15.27
C ARG A 49 6.44 -14.45 14.49
N THR A 50 5.78 -13.50 15.16
CA THR A 50 5.11 -12.38 14.48
C THR A 50 6.13 -11.43 13.86
N LEU A 51 7.22 -11.14 14.55
CA LEU A 51 8.33 -10.34 14.01
C LEU A 51 9.02 -11.00 12.82
N ASP A 52 9.24 -12.32 12.83
CA ASP A 52 9.79 -13.03 11.66
C ASP A 52 8.80 -13.11 10.49
N SER A 53 7.50 -13.22 10.78
CA SER A 53 6.46 -13.22 9.73
C SER A 53 6.27 -11.82 9.12
N LEU A 54 6.38 -10.76 9.92
CA LEU A 54 6.41 -9.37 9.44
C LEU A 54 7.67 -9.10 8.62
N ARG A 55 8.81 -9.71 8.95
CA ARG A 55 10.03 -9.66 8.15
C ARG A 55 9.93 -10.44 6.84
N GLU A 56 9.21 -11.56 6.81
CA GLU A 56 8.93 -12.29 5.57
C GLU A 56 7.89 -11.57 4.69
N VAL A 57 6.87 -10.94 5.29
CA VAL A 57 5.92 -10.06 4.60
C VAL A 57 6.65 -8.83 4.07
N ASP A 58 7.47 -8.16 4.89
CA ASP A 58 8.36 -7.09 4.45
C ASP A 58 9.31 -7.60 3.38
N ALA A 59 9.90 -8.79 3.47
CA ALA A 59 10.78 -9.29 2.43
C ALA A 59 10.04 -9.57 1.11
N LEU A 60 8.84 -10.15 1.16
CA LEU A 60 7.99 -10.42 -0.01
C LEU A 60 7.42 -9.12 -0.61
N MET A 61 7.09 -8.13 0.22
CA MET A 61 6.59 -6.80 -0.17
C MET A 61 7.72 -5.84 -0.58
N ASN A 62 8.95 -6.00 -0.05
CA ASN A 62 10.13 -5.21 -0.39
C ASN A 62 10.78 -5.71 -1.69
N LEU A 63 10.69 -7.00 -2.00
CA LEU A 63 11.09 -7.54 -3.32
C LEU A 63 10.22 -6.95 -4.44
N SER A 64 8.93 -6.69 -4.20
CA SER A 64 8.06 -5.98 -5.14
C SER A 64 8.27 -4.45 -5.10
N ALA A 65 8.61 -3.86 -3.94
CA ALA A 65 9.01 -2.44 -3.83
C ALA A 65 10.29 -2.10 -4.59
N ALA A 66 11.33 -2.94 -4.50
CA ALA A 66 12.57 -2.76 -5.25
C ALA A 66 12.33 -2.89 -6.77
N ARG A 67 11.42 -3.78 -7.19
CA ARG A 67 10.97 -3.90 -8.58
C ARG A 67 10.16 -2.68 -9.04
N ARG A 68 9.31 -2.09 -8.17
CA ARG A 68 8.64 -0.79 -8.39
C ARG A 68 9.62 0.36 -8.61
N GLN A 69 10.69 0.44 -7.82
CA GLN A 69 11.71 1.49 -7.95
C GLN A 69 12.55 1.32 -9.23
N ALA A 70 12.84 0.08 -9.63
CA ALA A 70 13.52 -0.22 -10.88
C ALA A 70 12.64 0.09 -12.12
N LEU A 71 11.36 -0.30 -12.12
CA LEU A 71 10.41 -0.05 -13.21
C LEU A 71 9.95 1.41 -13.30
N GLY A 72 9.84 2.11 -12.16
CA GLY A 72 9.58 3.55 -12.11
C GLY A 72 10.72 4.39 -12.71
N SER A 73 11.96 3.87 -12.72
CA SER A 73 13.08 4.48 -13.42
C SER A 73 13.09 4.18 -14.94
N ALA A 74 12.51 3.04 -15.35
CA ALA A 74 12.47 2.60 -16.75
C ALA A 74 11.23 3.13 -17.52
N ALA A 75 10.13 3.44 -16.83
CA ALA A 75 8.96 4.10 -17.42
C ALA A 75 9.16 5.62 -17.69
N GLY A 76 10.32 6.16 -17.34
CA GLY A 76 10.71 7.56 -17.59
C GLY A 76 11.06 7.89 -19.05
N THR A 77 10.96 6.94 -19.97
CA THR A 77 11.25 7.20 -21.39
C THR A 77 10.06 6.85 -22.28
N ALA A 78 9.49 7.91 -22.88
CA ALA A 78 8.59 7.93 -24.04
C ALA A 78 7.09 8.21 -23.76
N HIS A 79 6.79 9.37 -23.18
CA HIS A 79 5.90 10.39 -23.79
C HIS A 79 6.42 11.75 -23.30
N ALA A 80 6.51 12.74 -24.18
CA ALA A 80 6.79 14.12 -23.77
C ALA A 80 5.55 14.65 -23.04
N GLU A 81 5.35 14.21 -21.79
CA GLU A 81 4.25 14.67 -20.96
C GLU A 81 4.45 16.15 -20.67
N VAL A 82 3.49 16.96 -21.12
CA VAL A 82 3.35 18.35 -20.71
C VAL A 82 3.21 18.34 -19.19
N ARG A 83 4.31 18.60 -18.48
CA ARG A 83 4.27 18.69 -17.03
C ARG A 83 3.35 19.85 -16.66
N PRO A 84 2.36 19.63 -15.78
CA PRO A 84 1.49 20.71 -15.35
C PRO A 84 2.34 21.83 -14.74
N ALA A 85 1.92 23.07 -15.00
CA ALA A 85 2.59 24.24 -14.48
C ALA A 85 2.64 24.22 -12.95
N VAL A 86 1.58 23.72 -12.31
CA VAL A 86 1.48 23.46 -10.87
C VAL A 86 0.81 22.11 -10.66
N ALA A 87 1.45 21.22 -9.92
CA ALA A 87 0.87 19.95 -9.49
C ALA A 87 0.81 19.88 -7.96
N VAL A 88 -0.31 19.36 -7.46
CA VAL A 88 -0.47 19.01 -6.05
C VAL A 88 -0.70 17.52 -5.97
N TYR A 89 0.06 16.90 -5.08
CA TYR A 89 -0.03 15.49 -4.79
C TYR A 89 -0.56 15.30 -3.38
N CYS A 90 -1.65 14.56 -3.27
CA CYS A 90 -2.34 14.24 -2.03
C CYS A 90 -2.51 12.73 -1.83
N LEU A 91 -2.20 11.86 -2.81
CA LEU A 91 -2.20 10.40 -2.65
C LEU A 91 -0.81 9.93 -2.18
N GLY A 92 -0.67 9.72 -0.88
CA GLY A 92 0.59 9.53 -0.17
C GLY A 92 1.04 10.82 0.54
N THR A 93 2.35 10.94 0.77
CA THR A 93 2.92 12.14 1.39
C THR A 93 2.61 13.38 0.55
N PHE A 94 2.04 14.40 1.18
CA PHE A 94 1.63 15.61 0.47
C PHE A 94 2.81 16.38 -0.12
N GLN A 95 2.69 16.76 -1.40
CA GLN A 95 3.71 17.48 -2.15
C GLN A 95 3.08 18.51 -3.07
N VAL A 96 3.78 19.61 -3.32
CA VAL A 96 3.41 20.61 -4.33
C VAL A 96 4.61 20.83 -5.24
N SER A 97 4.42 20.81 -6.55
CA SER A 97 5.47 21.11 -7.51
C SER A 97 5.06 22.21 -8.48
N VAL A 98 6.06 22.98 -8.94
CA VAL A 98 5.91 24.03 -9.96
C VAL A 98 6.92 23.76 -11.05
N GLY A 99 6.47 23.60 -12.30
CA GLY A 99 7.36 23.21 -13.40
C GLY A 99 8.12 21.90 -13.13
N GLY A 100 7.55 21.00 -12.32
CA GLY A 100 8.17 19.75 -11.90
C GLY A 100 9.18 19.86 -10.75
N GLN A 101 9.40 21.04 -10.16
CA GLN A 101 10.26 21.21 -8.98
C GLN A 101 9.41 21.25 -7.70
N SER A 102 9.76 20.44 -6.71
CA SER A 102 9.04 20.38 -5.42
C SER A 102 9.24 21.65 -4.60
N ILE A 103 8.18 22.15 -3.97
CA ILE A 103 8.23 23.24 -3.00
C ILE A 103 8.44 22.64 -1.60
N GLU A 104 9.65 22.73 -1.05
CA GLU A 104 9.97 22.18 0.28
C GLU A 104 9.51 23.09 1.46
N THR A 105 8.92 24.25 1.17
CA THR A 105 8.67 25.30 2.18
C THR A 105 7.38 25.07 2.99
N TRP A 106 6.66 23.96 2.79
CA TRP A 106 5.45 23.58 3.54
C TRP A 106 5.72 23.06 4.97
N ARG A 107 6.76 23.56 5.64
CA ARG A 107 7.19 23.09 6.98
C ARG A 107 6.23 23.49 8.09
N ALA A 108 5.51 24.61 7.91
CA ALA A 108 4.56 25.08 8.92
C ALA A 108 3.24 24.32 8.80
N ILE A 109 2.85 23.62 9.89
CA ILE A 109 1.67 22.76 9.94
C ILE A 109 0.40 23.52 9.51
N LYS A 110 0.05 24.64 10.16
CA LYS A 110 -1.21 25.34 9.87
C LYS A 110 -1.34 25.86 8.41
N PRO A 111 -0.33 26.54 7.81
CA PRO A 111 -0.37 26.87 6.38
C PRO A 111 -0.53 25.65 5.46
N ARG A 112 0.16 24.55 5.76
CA ARG A 112 0.04 23.30 5.00
C ARG A 112 -1.36 22.71 5.11
N THR A 113 -1.90 22.58 6.33
CA THR A 113 -3.26 22.09 6.58
C THR A 113 -4.32 22.96 5.90
N LEU A 114 -4.22 24.30 5.98
CA LEU A 114 -5.11 25.21 5.27
C LEU A 114 -5.13 24.93 3.76
N PHE A 115 -3.94 24.80 3.17
CA PHE A 115 -3.83 24.57 1.75
C PHE A 115 -4.35 23.19 1.35
N GLN A 116 -4.01 22.14 2.09
CA GLN A 116 -4.55 20.78 1.91
C GLN A 116 -6.09 20.78 1.97
N TYR A 117 -6.68 21.47 2.94
CA TYR A 117 -8.13 21.59 3.09
C TYR A 117 -8.76 22.29 1.88
N LEU A 118 -8.18 23.41 1.44
CA LEU A 118 -8.65 24.17 0.28
C LEU A 118 -8.51 23.38 -1.03
N VAL A 119 -7.41 22.65 -1.23
CA VAL A 119 -7.24 21.74 -2.38
C VAL A 119 -8.34 20.68 -2.40
N SER A 120 -8.62 20.09 -1.23
CA SER A 120 -9.69 19.07 -1.07
C SER A 120 -11.09 19.61 -1.36
N HIS A 121 -11.25 20.94 -1.37
CA HIS A 121 -12.51 21.64 -1.57
C HIS A 121 -12.46 22.60 -2.78
N ARG A 122 -11.50 22.45 -3.70
CA ARG A 122 -11.12 23.51 -4.64
C ARG A 122 -12.25 24.05 -5.52
N HIS A 123 -13.25 23.24 -5.82
CA HIS A 123 -14.38 23.60 -6.68
C HIS A 123 -15.46 24.44 -5.98
N ARG A 124 -15.33 24.71 -4.67
CA ARG A 124 -16.30 25.49 -3.90
C ARG A 124 -15.62 26.46 -2.93
N PRO A 125 -16.23 27.61 -2.63
CA PRO A 125 -15.84 28.41 -1.48
C PRO A 125 -15.95 27.59 -0.20
N VAL A 126 -14.95 27.74 0.68
CA VAL A 126 -14.95 27.14 2.01
C VAL A 126 -15.26 28.23 3.04
N PRO A 127 -16.31 28.07 3.87
CA PRO A 127 -16.63 29.01 4.94
C PRO A 127 -15.47 29.19 5.93
N ARG A 128 -15.35 30.39 6.51
CA ARG A 128 -14.30 30.67 7.52
C ARG A 128 -14.42 29.77 8.74
N GLU A 129 -15.63 29.47 9.18
CA GLU A 129 -15.89 28.60 10.32
C GLU A 129 -15.36 27.20 10.08
N SER A 130 -15.67 26.59 8.93
CA SER A 130 -15.13 25.27 8.57
C SER A 130 -13.59 25.24 8.50
N LEU A 131 -12.97 26.32 8.04
CA LEU A 131 -11.51 26.45 8.06
C LEU A 131 -10.99 26.58 9.50
N ILE A 132 -11.67 27.34 10.35
CA ILE A 132 -11.30 27.45 11.76
C ILE A 132 -11.39 26.09 12.43
N ASP A 133 -12.50 25.37 12.26
CA ASP A 133 -12.70 24.05 12.88
C ASP A 133 -11.65 23.04 12.40
N ALA A 134 -11.34 23.03 11.10
CA ALA A 134 -10.33 22.14 10.53
C ALA A 134 -8.90 22.48 10.98
N LEU A 135 -8.60 23.76 11.22
CA LEU A 135 -7.27 24.20 11.63
C LEU A 135 -7.10 24.27 13.16
N TRP A 136 -8.15 24.48 13.93
CA TRP A 136 -8.13 24.66 15.38
C TRP A 136 -9.36 23.96 15.97
N PRO A 137 -9.32 22.62 16.10
CA PRO A 137 -10.45 21.86 16.63
C PRO A 137 -10.70 22.15 18.12
N ASP A 138 -9.76 22.79 18.82
CA ASP A 138 -9.91 23.20 20.22
C ASP A 138 -10.59 24.59 20.33
N PRO A 139 -11.80 24.67 20.92
CA PRO A 139 -12.58 25.90 21.01
C PRO A 139 -11.95 27.00 21.89
N ASP A 140 -10.97 26.67 22.74
CA ASP A 140 -10.32 27.65 23.63
C ASP A 140 -9.28 28.54 22.93
N THR A 141 -9.09 28.35 21.61
CA THR A 141 -8.08 29.06 20.82
C THR A 141 -8.57 30.46 20.35
N ALA A 142 -8.56 31.48 21.21
CA ALA A 142 -8.87 32.86 20.83
C ALA A 142 -7.70 33.59 20.11
N PRO A 143 -7.94 34.53 19.16
CA PRO A 143 -9.09 34.68 18.25
C PRO A 143 -8.77 34.03 16.89
N ALA A 144 -9.33 32.83 16.66
CA ALA A 144 -9.08 32.01 15.47
C ALA A 144 -9.28 32.74 14.12
N SER A 145 -10.18 33.74 14.04
CA SER A 145 -10.39 34.53 12.82
C SER A 145 -9.19 35.40 12.45
N THR A 146 -8.50 35.99 13.42
CA THR A 146 -7.27 36.78 13.14
C THR A 146 -6.12 35.85 12.78
N ALA A 147 -6.02 34.70 13.47
CA ALA A 147 -5.06 33.67 13.14
C ALA A 147 -5.26 33.13 11.71
N LEU A 148 -6.51 32.89 11.30
CA LEU A 148 -6.85 32.45 9.94
C LEU A 148 -6.34 33.43 8.88
N LYS A 149 -6.54 34.74 9.06
CA LYS A 149 -6.02 35.78 8.14
C LYS A 149 -4.49 35.71 8.02
N VAL A 150 -3.78 35.50 9.13
CA VAL A 150 -2.32 35.34 9.15
C VAL A 150 -1.90 34.07 8.41
N VAL A 151 -2.58 32.95 8.63
CA VAL A 151 -2.29 31.67 7.95
C VAL A 151 -2.55 31.79 6.44
N VAL A 152 -3.67 32.38 6.03
CA VAL A 152 -3.98 32.67 4.62
C VAL A 152 -2.90 33.54 3.99
N HIS A 153 -2.46 34.61 4.67
CA HIS A 153 -1.38 35.46 4.18
C HIS A 153 -0.07 34.69 3.97
N ARG A 154 0.28 33.79 4.89
CA ARG A 154 1.46 32.92 4.76
C ARG A 154 1.33 31.97 3.57
N VAL A 155 0.17 31.34 3.36
CA VAL A 155 -0.06 30.47 2.19
C VAL A 155 0.05 31.28 0.90
N ARG A 156 -0.61 32.44 0.80
CA ARG A 156 -0.48 33.32 -0.38
C ARG A 156 0.98 33.69 -0.67
N LYS A 157 1.80 33.93 0.36
CA LYS A 157 3.24 34.20 0.18
C LYS A 157 3.98 32.99 -0.40
N LEU A 158 3.67 31.77 0.05
CA LEU A 158 4.22 30.54 -0.52
C LEU A 158 3.81 30.37 -1.99
N LEU A 159 2.54 30.62 -2.30
CA LEU A 159 2.00 30.50 -3.64
C LEU A 159 2.57 31.52 -4.64
N ARG A 160 3.24 32.59 -4.19
CA ARG A 160 3.97 33.48 -5.12
C ARG A 160 5.04 32.75 -5.94
N GLN A 161 5.56 31.62 -5.43
CA GLN A 161 6.51 30.77 -6.14
C GLN A 161 5.89 30.07 -7.35
N THR A 162 4.55 30.01 -7.45
CA THR A 162 3.84 29.44 -8.60
C THR A 162 3.64 30.47 -9.73
N GLU A 163 4.40 31.57 -9.75
CA GLU A 163 4.26 32.67 -10.73
C GLU A 163 2.82 33.22 -10.82
N ARG A 164 2.09 33.22 -9.70
CA ARG A 164 0.68 33.66 -9.59
C ARG A 164 -0.33 32.81 -10.38
N ARG A 165 0.05 31.60 -10.80
CA ARG A 165 -0.87 30.60 -11.38
C ARG A 165 -1.82 29.96 -10.36
N LEU A 166 -1.52 30.13 -9.07
CA LEU A 166 -2.31 29.61 -7.96
C LEU A 166 -2.43 30.72 -6.91
N ASP A 167 -3.64 30.99 -6.45
CA ASP A 167 -3.91 31.95 -5.37
C ASP A 167 -5.08 31.48 -4.50
N ILE A 168 -5.20 32.08 -3.32
CA ILE A 168 -6.38 31.95 -2.46
C ILE A 168 -7.21 33.20 -2.65
N GLN A 169 -8.40 33.08 -3.22
CA GLN A 169 -9.35 34.19 -3.33
C GLN A 169 -10.20 34.28 -2.05
N ALA A 170 -10.45 35.51 -1.59
CA ALA A 170 -11.45 35.75 -0.55
C ALA A 170 -12.83 35.79 -1.19
N THR A 171 -13.81 35.16 -0.54
CA THR A 171 -15.23 35.26 -0.90
C THR A 171 -15.98 36.01 0.21
N GLU A 172 -17.29 36.20 0.06
CA GLU A 172 -18.14 36.84 1.07
C GLU A 172 -17.95 36.18 2.46
N ASP A 173 -18.13 34.85 2.53
CA ASP A 173 -18.11 34.11 3.78
C ASP A 173 -16.85 33.24 4.00
N GLY A 174 -15.82 33.37 3.16
CA GLY A 174 -14.83 32.30 3.07
C GLY A 174 -13.61 32.56 2.20
N TYR A 175 -13.01 31.44 1.80
CA TYR A 175 -11.87 31.39 0.89
C TYR A 175 -12.05 30.27 -0.13
N ARG A 176 -11.51 30.47 -1.33
CA ARG A 176 -11.46 29.45 -2.39
C ARG A 176 -10.05 29.40 -2.98
N LEU A 177 -9.60 28.22 -3.35
CA LEU A 177 -8.40 28.07 -4.16
C LEU A 177 -8.71 28.39 -5.62
N ASP A 178 -7.97 29.33 -6.22
CA ASP A 178 -8.08 29.71 -7.62
C ASP A 178 -6.83 29.30 -8.37
N GLY A 179 -7.00 28.46 -9.40
CA GLY A 179 -5.90 27.86 -10.14
C GLY A 179 -6.45 27.03 -11.30
N PRO A 180 -6.76 27.64 -12.46
CA PRO A 180 -7.36 26.95 -13.59
C PRO A 180 -6.46 25.84 -14.16
N ASP A 181 -5.14 26.03 -14.10
CA ASP A 181 -4.15 25.06 -14.58
C ASP A 181 -3.62 24.15 -13.46
N LEU A 182 -4.26 24.15 -12.29
CA LEU A 182 -3.86 23.32 -11.16
C LEU A 182 -4.18 21.86 -11.47
N TRP A 183 -3.16 21.03 -11.48
CA TRP A 183 -3.30 19.59 -11.54
C TRP A 183 -3.30 18.99 -10.13
N VAL A 184 -4.24 18.07 -9.83
CA VAL A 184 -4.36 17.40 -8.53
C VAL A 184 -4.50 15.91 -8.75
N ASP A 185 -3.61 15.10 -8.17
CA ASP A 185 -3.57 13.65 -8.38
C ASP A 185 -4.89 12.95 -7.98
N VAL A 186 -5.53 13.37 -6.89
CA VAL A 186 -6.81 12.84 -6.41
C VAL A 186 -7.91 13.00 -7.45
N GLU A 187 -7.95 14.13 -8.15
CA GLU A 187 -9.00 14.38 -9.14
C GLU A 187 -8.77 13.59 -10.42
N GLU A 188 -7.51 13.45 -10.82
CA GLU A 188 -7.15 12.56 -11.93
C GLU A 188 -7.43 11.10 -11.60
N PHE A 189 -7.12 10.67 -10.38
CA PHE A 189 -7.44 9.34 -9.88
C PHE A 189 -8.95 9.07 -9.98
N GLU A 190 -9.78 9.97 -9.45
CA GLU A 190 -11.24 9.83 -9.50
C GLU A 190 -11.78 9.87 -10.93
N ARG A 191 -11.22 10.72 -11.79
CA ARG A 191 -11.56 10.81 -13.21
C ARG A 191 -11.29 9.49 -13.92
N TRP A 192 -10.14 8.86 -13.66
CA TRP A 192 -9.78 7.56 -14.23
C TRP A 192 -10.64 6.42 -13.65
N CYS A 193 -10.94 6.42 -12.35
CA CYS A 193 -11.87 5.47 -11.75
C CYS A 193 -13.28 5.58 -12.37
N LEU A 194 -13.76 6.80 -12.59
CA LEU A 194 -15.06 7.03 -13.23
C LEU A 194 -15.06 6.56 -14.69
N ALA A 195 -14.01 6.87 -15.46
CA ALA A 195 -13.85 6.39 -16.82
C ALA A 195 -13.82 4.86 -16.88
N GLY A 196 -13.07 4.21 -15.99
CA GLY A 196 -13.00 2.74 -15.90
C GLY A 196 -14.38 2.11 -15.66
N ARG A 197 -15.15 2.62 -14.70
CA ARG A 197 -16.51 2.16 -14.43
C ARG A 197 -17.45 2.37 -15.62
N ARG A 198 -17.32 3.50 -16.33
CA ARG A 198 -18.11 3.77 -17.52
C ARG A 198 -17.82 2.76 -18.63
N TYR A 199 -16.54 2.56 -18.96
CA TYR A 199 -16.15 1.57 -19.97
C TYR A 199 -16.59 0.15 -19.59
N GLU A 200 -16.48 -0.22 -18.31
CA GLU A 200 -16.99 -1.51 -17.80
C GLU A 200 -18.50 -1.65 -18.06
N SER A 201 -19.29 -0.62 -17.75
CA SER A 201 -20.75 -0.63 -17.96
C SER A 201 -21.14 -0.68 -19.44
N GLU A 202 -20.29 -0.18 -20.34
CA GLU A 202 -20.48 -0.20 -21.79
C GLU A 202 -19.92 -1.49 -22.43
N GLY A 203 -19.29 -2.39 -21.67
CA GLY A 203 -18.70 -3.64 -22.16
C GLY A 203 -17.29 -3.50 -22.76
N HIS A 204 -16.69 -2.32 -22.69
CA HIS A 204 -15.35 -1.99 -23.20
C HIS A 204 -14.27 -2.37 -22.18
N MET A 205 -14.07 -3.68 -21.97
CA MET A 205 -13.24 -4.20 -20.87
C MET A 205 -11.75 -3.81 -20.97
N ALA A 206 -11.18 -3.68 -22.17
CA ALA A 206 -9.78 -3.31 -22.34
C ALA A 206 -9.53 -1.83 -21.98
N GLU A 207 -10.44 -0.94 -22.38
CA GLU A 207 -10.44 0.47 -22.04
C GLU A 207 -10.72 0.69 -20.55
N ALA A 208 -11.59 -0.14 -19.96
CA ALA A 208 -11.83 -0.15 -18.53
C ALA A 208 -10.56 -0.50 -17.76
N ALA A 209 -9.89 -1.60 -18.11
CA ALA A 209 -8.62 -2.00 -17.51
C ALA A 209 -7.54 -0.92 -17.67
N THR A 210 -7.42 -0.33 -18.87
CA THR A 210 -6.47 0.78 -19.11
C THR A 210 -6.75 1.98 -18.20
N SER A 211 -8.01 2.32 -18.01
CA SER A 211 -8.41 3.44 -17.14
C SER A 211 -8.13 3.14 -15.66
N PHE A 212 -8.44 1.93 -15.18
CA PHE A 212 -8.12 1.52 -13.81
C PHE A 212 -6.61 1.45 -13.56
N ALA A 213 -5.81 1.01 -14.54
CA ALA A 213 -4.35 1.00 -14.43
C ALA A 213 -3.79 2.42 -14.25
N ARG A 214 -4.32 3.40 -14.99
CA ARG A 214 -3.96 4.82 -14.82
C ARG A 214 -4.35 5.37 -13.45
N ALA A 215 -5.50 4.98 -12.91
CA ALA A 215 -5.89 5.34 -11.56
C ALA A 215 -4.92 4.75 -10.52
N VAL A 216 -4.66 3.44 -10.59
CA VAL A 216 -3.76 2.74 -9.65
C VAL A 216 -2.34 3.34 -9.66
N ALA A 217 -1.83 3.76 -10.83
CA ALA A 217 -0.53 4.41 -10.94
C ALA A 217 -0.42 5.76 -10.20
N LEU A 218 -1.52 6.47 -10.00
CA LEU A 218 -1.55 7.74 -9.25
C LEU A 218 -1.59 7.53 -7.73
N TYR A 219 -2.10 6.39 -7.28
CA TYR A 219 -2.28 6.08 -5.87
C TYR A 219 -0.97 5.56 -5.25
N ARG A 220 -0.16 6.48 -4.72
CA ARG A 220 1.17 6.15 -4.16
C ARG A 220 1.15 5.89 -2.65
N GLY A 221 0.04 6.19 -2.01
CA GLY A 221 -0.22 6.04 -0.58
C GLY A 221 -1.59 6.60 -0.23
N ASP A 222 -1.97 6.49 1.04
CA ASP A 222 -3.27 6.95 1.50
C ASP A 222 -3.40 8.48 1.35
N PHE A 223 -4.64 8.94 1.16
CA PHE A 223 -4.91 10.36 1.01
C PHE A 223 -4.41 11.16 2.23
N LEU A 224 -3.48 12.09 1.97
CA LEU A 224 -2.82 12.91 2.98
C LEU A 224 -2.36 12.07 4.17
N GLU A 225 -1.59 11.01 3.92
CA GLU A 225 -1.21 9.99 4.91
C GLU A 225 -0.59 10.56 6.19
N ASP A 226 0.06 11.72 6.09
CA ASP A 226 0.74 12.38 7.20
C ASP A 226 -0.13 13.40 7.96
N VAL A 227 -1.42 13.50 7.62
CA VAL A 227 -2.40 14.38 8.24
C VAL A 227 -3.28 13.58 9.22
N PRO A 228 -3.22 13.86 10.53
CA PRO A 228 -4.00 13.13 11.54
C PRO A 228 -5.41 13.70 11.76
N ASP A 229 -5.73 14.86 11.17
CA ASP A 229 -6.98 15.57 11.43
C ASP A 229 -8.23 14.80 10.95
N GLU A 230 -9.33 14.83 11.71
CA GLU A 230 -10.53 14.01 11.45
C GLU A 230 -11.19 14.25 10.08
N TRP A 231 -11.08 15.47 9.54
CA TRP A 231 -11.71 15.85 8.28
C TRP A 231 -11.18 15.05 7.07
N VAL A 232 -9.98 14.44 7.17
CA VAL A 232 -9.42 13.62 6.08
C VAL A 232 -9.97 12.20 6.07
N VAL A 233 -10.46 11.69 7.21
CA VAL A 233 -10.71 10.25 7.43
C VAL A 233 -11.71 9.70 6.42
N LEU A 234 -12.90 10.31 6.31
CA LEU A 234 -13.94 9.85 5.39
C LEU A 234 -13.49 9.93 3.92
N ARG A 235 -12.71 10.97 3.58
CA ARG A 235 -12.19 11.14 2.22
C ARG A 235 -11.14 10.09 1.89
N ARG A 236 -10.27 9.77 2.86
CA ARG A 236 -9.23 8.75 2.76
C ARG A 236 -9.84 7.37 2.54
N GLU A 237 -10.80 6.96 3.36
CA GLU A 237 -11.49 5.67 3.21
C GLU A 237 -12.19 5.56 1.86
N ARG A 238 -12.93 6.59 1.43
CA ARG A 238 -13.60 6.58 0.12
C ARG A 238 -12.62 6.45 -1.06
N LEU A 239 -11.43 7.04 -0.97
CA LEU A 239 -10.42 6.94 -2.01
C LEU A 239 -9.74 5.56 -1.99
N LYS A 240 -9.48 5.03 -0.80
CA LYS A 240 -8.98 3.67 -0.58
C LYS A 240 -9.92 2.60 -1.15
N ASP A 241 -11.23 2.73 -0.91
CA ASP A 241 -12.24 1.82 -1.47
C ASP A 241 -12.23 1.83 -3.01
N GLN A 242 -12.11 3.01 -3.62
CA GLN A 242 -12.02 3.14 -5.08
C GLN A 242 -10.72 2.52 -5.63
N TYR A 243 -9.62 2.64 -4.89
CA TYR A 243 -8.34 2.05 -5.24
C TYR A 243 -8.39 0.52 -5.18
N LEU A 244 -8.92 -0.03 -4.09
CA LEU A 244 -9.12 -1.48 -3.92
C LEU A 244 -10.06 -2.06 -4.99
N LEU A 245 -11.12 -1.33 -5.36
CA LEU A 245 -11.98 -1.70 -6.48
C LEU A 245 -11.21 -1.74 -7.80
N ALA A 246 -10.43 -0.69 -8.10
CA ALA A 246 -9.64 -0.63 -9.33
C ALA A 246 -8.64 -1.78 -9.42
N LEU A 247 -7.96 -2.11 -8.32
CA LEU A 247 -7.07 -3.27 -8.24
C LEU A 247 -7.81 -4.59 -8.44
N ALA A 248 -9.01 -4.75 -7.86
CA ALA A 248 -9.82 -5.95 -8.07
C ALA A 248 -10.18 -6.12 -9.56
N ARG A 249 -10.57 -5.03 -10.25
CA ARG A 249 -10.84 -5.07 -11.70
C ARG A 249 -9.62 -5.42 -12.54
N LEU A 250 -8.45 -4.88 -12.19
CA LEU A 250 -7.19 -5.26 -12.85
C LEU A 250 -6.81 -6.70 -12.57
N THR A 251 -7.08 -7.20 -11.37
CA THR A 251 -6.88 -8.60 -10.98
C THR A 251 -7.73 -9.53 -11.86
N ASP A 252 -9.02 -9.20 -12.03
CA ASP A 252 -9.94 -9.95 -12.88
C ASP A 252 -9.47 -9.97 -14.35
N ALA A 253 -9.07 -8.80 -14.88
CA ALA A 253 -8.57 -8.67 -16.25
C ALA A 253 -7.27 -9.46 -16.47
N ALA A 254 -6.30 -9.37 -15.55
CA ALA A 254 -5.05 -10.10 -15.62
C ALA A 254 -5.27 -11.62 -15.52
N PHE A 255 -6.17 -12.06 -14.63
CA PHE A 255 -6.53 -13.47 -14.49
C PHE A 255 -7.16 -14.02 -15.77
N ALA A 256 -8.09 -13.27 -16.39
CA ALA A 256 -8.71 -13.64 -17.66
C ALA A 256 -7.69 -13.72 -18.81
N ALA A 257 -6.67 -12.86 -18.79
CA ALA A 257 -5.56 -12.87 -19.74
C ALA A 257 -4.50 -13.95 -19.46
N LEU A 258 -4.65 -14.74 -18.40
CA LEU A 258 -3.65 -15.71 -17.89
C LEU A 258 -2.32 -15.06 -17.49
N ASP A 259 -2.31 -13.74 -17.25
CA ASP A 259 -1.17 -13.02 -16.70
C ASP A 259 -1.17 -13.14 -15.18
N PHE A 260 -0.74 -14.32 -14.70
CA PHE A 260 -0.70 -14.60 -13.28
C PHE A 260 0.33 -13.75 -12.52
N GLU A 261 1.35 -13.21 -13.19
CA GLU A 261 2.33 -12.33 -12.55
C GLU A 261 1.68 -11.00 -12.15
N GLN A 262 1.00 -10.32 -13.09
CA GLN A 262 0.26 -9.09 -12.77
C GLN A 262 -0.85 -9.33 -11.77
N CYS A 263 -1.57 -10.45 -11.89
CA CYS A 263 -2.62 -10.82 -10.94
C CYS A 263 -2.09 -10.93 -9.49
N ILE A 264 -0.92 -11.55 -9.32
CA ILE A 264 -0.22 -11.65 -8.03
C ILE A 264 0.17 -10.26 -7.50
N GLU A 265 0.72 -9.40 -8.36
CA GLU A 265 1.13 -8.04 -7.97
C GLU A 265 -0.07 -7.21 -7.47
N HIS A 266 -1.21 -7.26 -8.18
CA HIS A 266 -2.43 -6.55 -7.77
C HIS A 266 -3.00 -7.10 -6.45
N CYS A 267 -3.03 -8.43 -6.26
CA CYS A 267 -3.50 -9.02 -5.00
C CYS A 267 -2.61 -8.64 -3.82
N GLN A 268 -1.29 -8.57 -4.01
CA GLN A 268 -0.37 -8.10 -2.96
C GLN A 268 -0.61 -6.63 -2.61
N GLN A 269 -0.89 -5.78 -3.60
CA GLN A 269 -1.27 -4.39 -3.36
C GLN A 269 -2.58 -4.29 -2.58
N ILE A 270 -3.59 -5.12 -2.90
CA ILE A 270 -4.84 -5.20 -2.13
C ILE A 270 -4.54 -5.54 -0.66
N LEU A 271 -3.77 -6.60 -0.40
CA LEU A 271 -3.47 -7.06 0.95
C LEU A 271 -2.58 -6.09 1.75
N ALA A 272 -1.82 -5.21 1.09
CA ALA A 272 -1.07 -4.15 1.76
C ALA A 272 -2.00 -3.11 2.42
N HIS A 273 -3.17 -2.87 1.83
CA HIS A 273 -4.15 -1.89 2.30
C HIS A 273 -5.30 -2.52 3.09
N ASP A 274 -5.65 -3.77 2.79
CA ASP A 274 -6.73 -4.52 3.41
C ASP A 274 -6.28 -5.98 3.65
N PRO A 275 -5.50 -6.24 4.72
CA PRO A 275 -4.96 -7.57 5.03
C PRO A 275 -6.03 -8.62 5.32
N CYS A 276 -7.27 -8.22 5.64
CA CYS A 276 -8.36 -9.15 5.93
C CYS A 276 -9.16 -9.54 4.68
N ARG A 277 -8.76 -9.07 3.48
CA ARG A 277 -9.51 -9.32 2.25
C ARG A 277 -9.28 -10.74 1.70
N GLU A 278 -10.05 -11.70 2.20
CA GLU A 278 -9.95 -13.13 1.84
C GLU A 278 -9.96 -13.41 0.33
N GLN A 279 -10.73 -12.64 -0.45
CA GLN A 279 -10.79 -12.80 -1.91
C GLN A 279 -9.41 -12.68 -2.57
N ALA A 280 -8.54 -11.77 -2.11
CA ALA A 280 -7.20 -11.62 -2.66
C ALA A 280 -6.31 -12.83 -2.34
N TYR A 281 -6.43 -13.41 -1.14
CA TYR A 281 -5.75 -14.66 -0.81
C TYR A 281 -6.20 -15.82 -1.69
N ARG A 282 -7.52 -15.93 -1.95
CA ARG A 282 -8.06 -16.97 -2.85
C ARG A 282 -7.46 -16.85 -4.25
N VAL A 283 -7.43 -15.65 -4.82
CA VAL A 283 -6.84 -15.42 -6.15
C VAL A 283 -5.34 -15.74 -6.16
N LEU A 284 -4.57 -15.32 -5.15
CA LEU A 284 -3.15 -15.68 -5.02
C LEU A 284 -2.94 -17.19 -4.99
N MET A 285 -3.75 -17.92 -4.21
CA MET A 285 -3.70 -19.39 -4.16
C MET A 285 -3.99 -20.00 -5.53
N LEU A 286 -4.99 -19.49 -6.26
CA LEU A 286 -5.31 -19.96 -7.61
C LEU A 286 -4.16 -19.69 -8.59
N CYS A 287 -3.56 -18.50 -8.60
CA CYS A 287 -2.41 -18.16 -9.43
C CYS A 287 -1.22 -19.09 -9.17
N TYR A 288 -0.83 -19.27 -7.90
CA TYR A 288 0.28 -20.16 -7.56
C TYR A 288 -0.02 -21.63 -7.84
N ALA A 289 -1.27 -22.07 -7.70
CA ALA A 289 -1.68 -23.44 -8.06
C ALA A 289 -1.56 -23.67 -9.57
N ARG A 290 -1.96 -22.70 -10.39
CA ARG A 290 -1.82 -22.73 -11.86
C ARG A 290 -0.36 -22.78 -12.30
N LEU A 291 0.52 -22.08 -11.58
CA LEU A 291 1.98 -22.11 -11.77
C LEU A 291 2.66 -23.37 -11.18
N GLY A 292 1.90 -24.30 -10.59
CA GLY A 292 2.43 -25.53 -9.99
C GLY A 292 3.17 -25.32 -8.65
N GLN A 293 3.10 -24.12 -8.06
CA GLN A 293 3.83 -23.73 -6.86
C GLN A 293 3.05 -24.03 -5.57
N ARG A 294 2.77 -25.31 -5.29
CA ARG A 294 1.98 -25.73 -4.10
C ARG A 294 2.52 -25.21 -2.77
N GLY A 295 3.84 -25.10 -2.62
CA GLY A 295 4.46 -24.54 -1.42
C GLY A 295 4.16 -23.05 -1.21
N ARG A 296 3.83 -22.29 -2.26
CA ARG A 296 3.35 -20.90 -2.16
C ARG A 296 1.88 -20.85 -1.76
N VAL A 297 1.06 -21.75 -2.31
CA VAL A 297 -0.37 -21.89 -1.96
C VAL A 297 -0.52 -22.07 -0.45
N ARG A 298 0.19 -23.05 0.14
CA ARG A 298 0.17 -23.30 1.59
C ARG A 298 0.54 -22.07 2.41
N ARG A 299 1.62 -21.37 2.05
CA ARG A 299 2.09 -20.19 2.78
C ARG A 299 1.07 -19.05 2.77
N TRP A 300 0.41 -18.82 1.64
CA TRP A 300 -0.63 -17.78 1.56
C TRP A 300 -1.88 -18.14 2.35
N TYR A 301 -2.29 -19.40 2.38
CA TYR A 301 -3.38 -19.85 3.25
C TYR A 301 -3.05 -19.70 4.74
N GLU A 302 -1.86 -20.14 5.16
CA GLU A 302 -1.40 -20.00 6.54
C GLU A 302 -1.27 -18.53 6.97
N LEU A 303 -0.88 -17.64 6.04
CA LEU A 303 -0.90 -16.21 6.30
C LEU A 303 -2.33 -15.70 6.49
N CYS A 304 -3.26 -16.06 5.59
CA CYS A 304 -4.68 -15.68 5.70
C CYS A 304 -5.28 -16.07 7.06
N VAL A 305 -5.13 -17.34 7.46
CA VAL A 305 -5.60 -17.86 8.76
C VAL A 305 -5.04 -17.05 9.92
N ARG A 306 -3.74 -16.74 9.89
CA ARG A 306 -3.09 -15.98 10.97
C ARG A 306 -3.57 -14.54 11.02
N THR A 307 -3.71 -13.88 9.87
CA THR A 307 -4.18 -12.50 9.80
C THR A 307 -5.62 -12.39 10.31
N LEU A 308 -6.53 -13.24 9.84
CA LEU A 308 -7.94 -13.19 10.26
C LEU A 308 -8.12 -13.48 11.76
N ARG A 309 -7.40 -14.47 12.29
CA ARG A 309 -7.43 -14.75 13.74
C ARG A 309 -6.80 -13.62 14.55
N GLY A 310 -5.75 -12.99 14.04
CA GLY A 310 -5.05 -11.90 14.73
C GLY A 310 -5.85 -10.61 14.77
N GLU A 311 -6.48 -10.23 13.66
CA GLU A 311 -7.15 -8.94 13.50
C GLU A 311 -8.65 -9.00 13.84
N LEU A 312 -9.32 -10.13 13.58
CA LEU A 312 -10.78 -10.25 13.65
C LEU A 312 -11.27 -11.39 14.58
N ASP A 313 -10.38 -12.23 15.10
CA ASP A 313 -10.71 -13.44 15.89
C ASP A 313 -11.68 -14.39 15.17
N VAL A 314 -11.52 -14.53 13.85
CA VAL A 314 -12.31 -15.44 13.01
C VAL A 314 -11.44 -16.41 12.23
N ASP A 315 -12.01 -17.56 11.89
CA ASP A 315 -11.44 -18.50 10.93
C ASP A 315 -11.75 -18.07 9.48
N PRO A 316 -10.97 -18.51 8.48
CA PRO A 316 -11.26 -18.20 7.07
C PRO A 316 -12.61 -18.73 6.63
N ASP A 317 -13.26 -17.99 5.74
CA ASP A 317 -14.53 -18.37 5.13
C ASP A 317 -14.46 -19.75 4.41
N PRO A 318 -15.60 -20.47 4.32
CA PRO A 318 -15.65 -21.78 3.66
C PRO A 318 -15.10 -21.78 2.22
N ASP A 319 -15.32 -20.70 1.45
CA ASP A 319 -14.79 -20.56 0.09
C ASP A 319 -13.26 -20.51 0.06
N THR A 320 -12.65 -19.91 1.09
CA THR A 320 -11.18 -19.82 1.23
C THR A 320 -10.59 -21.18 1.56
N GLN A 321 -11.24 -21.91 2.47
CA GLN A 321 -10.85 -23.28 2.83
C GLN A 321 -10.98 -24.22 1.61
N ALA A 322 -12.10 -24.17 0.89
CA ALA A 322 -12.33 -24.96 -0.31
C ALA A 322 -11.29 -24.65 -1.40
N THR A 323 -10.98 -23.38 -1.63
CA THR A 323 -9.96 -22.96 -2.62
C THR A 323 -8.60 -23.57 -2.28
N TYR A 324 -8.21 -23.55 -1.00
CA TYR A 324 -6.96 -24.15 -0.53
C TYR A 324 -6.92 -25.67 -0.76
N GLU A 325 -7.97 -26.38 -0.35
CA GLU A 325 -8.08 -27.84 -0.51
C GLU A 325 -7.99 -28.26 -1.98
N GLN A 326 -8.75 -27.61 -2.86
CA GLN A 326 -8.76 -27.88 -4.30
C GLN A 326 -7.38 -27.61 -4.93
N ALA A 327 -6.72 -26.51 -4.53
CA ALA A 327 -5.38 -26.17 -4.98
C ALA A 327 -4.33 -27.20 -4.53
N MET A 328 -4.41 -27.67 -3.29
CA MET A 328 -3.52 -28.72 -2.76
C MET A 328 -3.76 -30.08 -3.42
N ALA A 329 -5.01 -30.40 -3.76
CA ALA A 329 -5.37 -31.58 -4.54
C ALA A 329 -4.91 -31.51 -6.01
N GLY A 330 -4.41 -30.36 -6.47
CA GLY A 330 -3.90 -30.19 -7.84
C GLY A 330 -4.99 -29.97 -8.89
N GLN A 331 -6.21 -29.63 -8.48
CA GLN A 331 -7.35 -29.44 -9.39
C GLN A 331 -7.18 -28.23 -10.33
N PHE A 332 -6.24 -27.34 -10.03
CA PHE A 332 -5.93 -26.16 -10.83
C PHE A 332 -4.59 -26.22 -11.56
N SER A 333 -3.81 -27.32 -11.45
CA SER A 333 -2.56 -27.40 -12.20
C SER A 333 -2.87 -27.45 -13.70
N GLY A 334 -2.31 -26.52 -14.47
CA GLY A 334 -2.37 -26.60 -15.93
C GLY A 334 -1.95 -27.99 -16.40
N VAL A 335 -2.69 -28.55 -17.36
CA VAL A 335 -2.39 -29.84 -17.98
C VAL A 335 -0.89 -29.93 -18.19
N ARG A 336 -0.23 -30.91 -17.56
CA ARG A 336 1.15 -31.23 -17.88
C ARG A 336 1.16 -31.54 -19.37
N SER A 337 1.76 -30.68 -20.18
CA SER A 337 2.26 -31.10 -21.49
C SER A 337 3.24 -32.22 -21.18
N THR A 338 2.81 -33.46 -21.31
CA THR A 338 3.72 -34.59 -21.37
C THR A 338 4.76 -34.22 -22.43
N PRO A 339 6.06 -34.18 -22.12
CA PRO A 339 7.06 -34.04 -23.17
C PRO A 339 6.76 -35.15 -24.19
N PRO A 340 6.70 -34.87 -25.50
CA PRO A 340 6.59 -35.93 -26.48
C PRO A 340 7.71 -36.91 -26.18
N ALA A 341 7.36 -38.17 -25.94
CA ALA A 341 8.33 -39.23 -25.74
C ALA A 341 9.38 -39.09 -26.83
N LEU A 342 10.64 -38.93 -26.43
CA LEU A 342 11.78 -38.93 -27.34
C LEU A 342 11.61 -40.17 -28.23
N ALA A 343 11.19 -39.95 -29.47
CA ALA A 343 11.09 -41.00 -30.45
C ALA A 343 12.49 -41.58 -30.59
N GLU A 344 12.64 -42.81 -30.12
CA GLU A 344 13.83 -43.62 -30.34
C GLU A 344 14.14 -43.56 -31.84
N SER A 345 15.30 -42.96 -32.16
CA SER A 345 15.79 -42.97 -33.53
C SER A 345 16.14 -44.42 -33.89
N PRO A 346 15.69 -44.93 -35.05
CA PRO A 346 16.05 -46.28 -35.46
C PRO A 346 17.57 -46.38 -35.75
N PRO A 347 18.19 -47.55 -35.54
CA PRO A 347 19.63 -47.73 -35.71
C PRO A 347 20.04 -47.50 -37.17
N GLY A 348 21.13 -46.75 -37.34
CA GLY A 348 21.70 -46.39 -38.64
C GLY A 348 22.17 -47.61 -39.43
N ASN A 349 21.77 -47.67 -40.70
CA ASN A 349 22.30 -48.62 -41.66
C ASN A 349 23.66 -48.11 -42.19
N HIS A 350 24.74 -48.78 -41.80
CA HIS A 350 26.04 -48.63 -42.43
C HIS A 350 26.06 -49.41 -43.75
N HIS A 351 26.18 -48.71 -44.88
CA HIS A 351 26.71 -49.30 -46.11
C HIS A 351 27.76 -48.35 -46.70
N VAL A 352 29.02 -48.63 -46.36
CA VAL A 352 30.19 -48.14 -47.08
C VAL A 352 30.47 -49.14 -48.19
N THR A 353 30.29 -48.74 -49.44
CA THR A 353 30.82 -49.46 -50.60
C THR A 353 31.90 -48.60 -51.23
N ILE A 354 33.16 -48.93 -50.96
CA ILE A 354 34.31 -48.55 -51.78
C ILE A 354 34.72 -49.80 -52.56
N ARG A 355 34.69 -49.72 -53.90
CA ARG A 355 35.58 -50.46 -54.81
C ARG A 355 35.34 -50.03 -56.26
N GLY A 356 36.43 -49.71 -56.96
CA GLY A 356 36.48 -49.53 -58.41
C GLY A 356 37.43 -48.43 -58.80
#